data_AF-A0A496LYC1-F1
#
_entry.id   AF-A0A496LYC1-F1
#
_cell.length_a   1.000
_cell.length_b   1.000
_cell.length_c   1.000
_cell.angle_alpha   90.00
_cell.angle_beta   90.00
_cell.angle_gamma   90.00
#
_symmetry.space_group_name_H-M   'P 1'
#
loop_
_entity.id
_entity.type
_entity.pdbx_description
1 polymer ?
#
loop_
_entity_poly.entity_id
_entity_poly.type
_entity_poly.pdbx_seq_one_letter_code
_entity_poly.pdbx_strand_id
1 'polypeptide(L)'
;RAFELYGREQMRAFFLFAVFDAMLKPSLQAYRIDREKLTQVSLLRNLLMFSWIKSYPQIEQSILSSVILVEFGRVFIDEQVCAAGKAEEFYHAIKGSIFPQDFTDVEMEFSGTNRESVSHALFAHFGLEQIAQDALYSNAPDDAPFENKSRYAMLKIAKTAVNIYHHFDELSIDNALNLLVEFGFEQEAFLEAKGEISI
;
A
#
# COMPACT_ATOMS: atom_id res chain seq x y z
N ARG A 1 4.45 -25.87 -11.00
CA ARG A 1 3.72 -25.85 -9.70
C ARG A 1 3.50 -24.45 -9.14
N ALA A 2 4.50 -23.69 -8.64
CA ALA A 2 4.24 -22.32 -8.14
C ALA A 2 3.77 -21.35 -9.25
N PHE A 3 4.39 -21.39 -10.44
CA PHE A 3 3.98 -20.61 -11.62
C PHE A 3 2.55 -20.91 -12.11
N GLU A 4 2.07 -22.14 -11.93
CA GLU A 4 0.71 -22.56 -12.34
C GLU A 4 -0.35 -22.12 -11.34
N LEU A 5 0.03 -21.86 -10.07
CA LEU A 5 -0.87 -21.46 -8.98
C LEU A 5 -0.94 -19.94 -8.78
N TYR A 6 0.17 -19.24 -8.92
CA TYR A 6 0.27 -17.80 -8.63
C TYR A 6 0.42 -16.93 -9.89
N GLY A 7 0.67 -17.53 -11.06
CA GLY A 7 0.97 -16.77 -12.28
C GLY A 7 2.32 -16.03 -12.22
N ARG A 8 2.76 -15.49 -13.36
CA ARG A 8 4.08 -14.85 -13.50
C ARG A 8 4.22 -13.57 -12.67
N GLU A 9 3.21 -12.71 -12.70
CA GLU A 9 3.32 -11.39 -12.06
C GLU A 9 3.25 -11.46 -10.53
N GLN A 10 2.52 -12.43 -9.96
CA GLN A 10 2.52 -12.64 -8.50
C GLN A 10 3.84 -13.24 -8.01
N MET A 11 4.44 -14.16 -8.79
CA MET A 11 5.79 -14.66 -8.51
C MET A 11 6.82 -13.53 -8.51
N ARG A 12 6.73 -12.60 -9.47
CA ARG A 12 7.57 -11.39 -9.50
C ARG A 12 7.34 -10.52 -8.27
N ALA A 13 6.09 -10.29 -7.88
CA ALA A 13 5.74 -9.51 -6.70
C ALA A 13 6.36 -10.12 -5.42
N PHE A 14 6.24 -11.43 -5.22
CA PHE A 14 6.83 -12.11 -4.07
C PHE A 14 8.36 -12.13 -4.10
N PHE A 15 8.98 -12.27 -5.27
CA PHE A 15 10.44 -12.17 -5.37
C PHE A 15 10.93 -10.78 -4.95
N LEU A 16 10.33 -9.72 -5.49
CA LEU A 16 10.68 -8.35 -5.11
C LEU A 16 10.40 -8.11 -3.62
N PHE A 17 9.25 -8.56 -3.13
CA PHE A 17 8.92 -8.46 -1.71
C PHE A 17 9.98 -9.14 -0.84
N ALA A 18 10.44 -10.35 -1.16
CA ALA A 18 11.48 -11.02 -0.41
C ALA A 18 12.82 -10.25 -0.40
N VAL A 19 13.18 -9.59 -1.52
CA VAL A 19 14.38 -8.74 -1.61
C VAL A 19 14.27 -7.52 -0.69
N PHE A 20 13.12 -6.85 -0.71
CA PHE A 20 12.90 -5.64 0.10
C PHE A 20 12.62 -5.96 1.57
N ASP A 21 11.91 -7.05 1.88
CA ASP A 21 11.65 -7.53 3.24
C ASP A 21 12.94 -7.79 4.02
N ALA A 22 14.01 -8.24 3.33
CA ALA A 22 15.33 -8.35 3.93
C ALA A 22 15.94 -7.00 4.39
N MET A 23 15.45 -5.87 3.87
CA MET A 23 15.83 -4.51 4.27
C MET A 23 14.96 -3.96 5.42
N LEU A 24 13.89 -4.66 5.84
CA LEU A 24 13.03 -4.21 6.92
C LEU A 24 13.72 -4.32 8.29
N LYS A 25 13.55 -3.26 9.09
CA LYS A 25 13.88 -3.28 10.53
C LYS A 25 12.98 -4.28 11.26
N PRO A 26 13.39 -4.80 12.44
CA PRO A 26 12.56 -5.69 13.25
C PRO A 26 11.20 -5.08 13.64
N SER A 27 11.16 -3.75 13.83
CA SER A 27 9.94 -2.99 14.11
C SER A 27 10.08 -1.55 13.62
N LEU A 28 8.92 -0.91 13.44
CA LEU A 28 8.80 0.53 13.27
C LEU A 28 8.32 1.13 14.60
N GLN A 29 9.25 1.72 15.35
CA GLN A 29 9.00 2.14 16.72
C GLN A 29 7.97 3.26 16.79
N ALA A 30 8.07 4.29 15.95
CA ALA A 30 7.15 5.43 15.92
C ALA A 30 5.75 5.00 15.50
N TYR A 31 5.62 4.00 14.63
CA TYR A 31 4.33 3.46 14.21
C TYR A 31 3.74 2.42 15.16
N ARG A 32 4.54 1.92 16.14
CA ARG A 32 4.18 0.84 17.07
C ARG A 32 3.73 -0.45 16.37
N ILE A 33 4.40 -0.81 15.28
CA ILE A 33 4.16 -2.05 14.54
C ILE A 33 5.47 -2.82 14.37
N ASP A 34 5.38 -4.15 14.36
CA ASP A 34 6.51 -5.01 14.04
C ASP A 34 6.56 -5.36 12.55
N ARG A 35 7.63 -6.05 12.16
CA ARG A 35 7.81 -6.55 10.80
C ARG A 35 6.70 -7.53 10.39
N GLU A 36 6.20 -8.35 11.31
CA GLU A 36 5.15 -9.33 11.00
C GLU A 36 3.87 -8.62 10.52
N LYS A 37 3.45 -7.57 11.23
CA LYS A 37 2.31 -6.74 10.84
C LYS A 37 2.50 -6.09 9.47
N LEU A 38 3.68 -5.52 9.17
CA LEU A 38 3.98 -4.95 7.85
C LEU A 38 3.89 -5.98 6.73
N THR A 39 4.45 -7.17 6.96
CA THR A 39 4.39 -8.28 6.01
C THR A 39 2.95 -8.74 5.80
N GLN A 40 2.17 -8.87 6.88
CA GLN A 40 0.76 -9.24 6.80
C GLN A 40 -0.05 -8.23 5.97
N VAL A 41 0.10 -6.93 6.22
CA VAL A 41 -0.55 -5.85 5.45
C VAL A 41 -0.22 -5.94 3.96
N SER A 42 1.05 -6.18 3.65
CA SER A 42 1.54 -6.26 2.27
C SER A 42 0.97 -7.48 1.54
N LEU A 43 0.96 -8.64 2.20
CA LEU A 43 0.41 -9.88 1.65
C LEU A 43 -1.11 -9.81 1.48
N LEU A 44 -1.85 -9.31 2.47
CA LEU A 44 -3.32 -9.19 2.40
C LEU A 44 -3.76 -8.31 1.24
N ARG A 45 -3.11 -7.15 1.04
CA ARG A 45 -3.40 -6.31 -0.13
C ARG A 45 -3.03 -6.95 -1.44
N ASN A 46 -1.91 -7.68 -1.49
CA ASN A 46 -1.53 -8.41 -2.69
C ASN A 46 -2.58 -9.47 -3.05
N LEU A 47 -3.10 -10.21 -2.07
CA LEU A 47 -4.16 -11.21 -2.29
C LEU A 47 -5.45 -10.57 -2.78
N LEU A 48 -5.89 -9.47 -2.15
CA LEU A 48 -7.04 -8.68 -2.59
C LEU A 48 -6.88 -8.22 -4.03
N MET A 49 -5.76 -7.56 -4.34
CA MET A 49 -5.49 -7.05 -5.68
C MET A 49 -5.36 -8.18 -6.70
N PHE A 50 -4.76 -9.31 -6.33
CA PHE A 50 -4.60 -10.47 -7.23
C PHE A 50 -5.94 -11.05 -7.66
N SER A 51 -6.92 -11.11 -6.75
CA SER A 51 -8.27 -11.53 -7.12
C SER A 51 -9.01 -10.42 -7.86
N TRP A 52 -9.03 -9.20 -7.31
CA TRP A 52 -9.85 -8.10 -7.82
C TRP A 52 -9.45 -7.61 -9.21
N ILE A 53 -8.15 -7.59 -9.54
CA ILE A 53 -7.66 -7.11 -10.84
C ILE A 53 -8.14 -7.97 -12.02
N LYS A 54 -8.57 -9.22 -11.79
CA LYS A 54 -9.09 -10.09 -12.85
C LYS A 54 -10.33 -9.50 -13.52
N SER A 55 -11.09 -8.66 -12.81
CA SER A 55 -12.27 -7.95 -13.33
C SER A 55 -11.91 -6.72 -14.18
N TYR A 56 -10.64 -6.33 -14.23
CA TYR A 56 -10.16 -5.12 -14.93
C TYR A 56 -8.95 -5.45 -15.83
N PRO A 57 -9.14 -6.22 -16.92
CA PRO A 57 -8.05 -6.70 -17.78
C PRO A 57 -7.24 -5.59 -18.47
N GLN A 58 -7.77 -4.38 -18.55
CA GLN A 58 -7.09 -3.19 -19.04
C GLN A 58 -5.99 -2.69 -18.08
N ILE A 59 -6.00 -3.10 -16.81
CA ILE A 59 -5.01 -2.72 -15.81
C ILE A 59 -3.93 -3.81 -15.78
N GLU A 60 -2.68 -3.40 -16.04
CA GLU A 60 -1.57 -4.35 -16.07
C GLU A 60 -1.33 -5.01 -14.70
N GLN A 61 -1.22 -6.34 -14.71
CA GLN A 61 -0.94 -7.15 -13.53
C GLN A 61 0.42 -6.84 -12.85
N SER A 62 1.29 -6.09 -13.51
CA SER A 62 2.53 -5.55 -12.92
C SER A 62 2.28 -4.77 -11.62
N ILE A 63 1.07 -4.22 -11.42
CA ILE A 63 0.65 -3.50 -10.19
C ILE A 63 0.72 -4.36 -8.92
N LEU A 64 0.68 -5.69 -9.06
CA LEU A 64 0.82 -6.61 -7.92
C LEU A 64 2.18 -6.47 -7.22
N SER A 65 3.23 -6.13 -7.98
CA SER A 65 4.54 -5.81 -7.41
C SER A 65 4.53 -4.48 -6.68
N SER A 66 3.70 -3.53 -7.10
CA SER A 66 3.62 -2.22 -6.45
C SER A 66 2.84 -2.29 -5.15
N VAL A 67 1.65 -2.92 -5.15
CA VAL A 67 0.80 -2.97 -3.95
C VAL A 67 1.47 -3.68 -2.76
N ILE A 68 2.34 -4.65 -3.03
CA ILE A 68 3.08 -5.36 -1.97
C ILE A 68 4.25 -4.52 -1.43
N LEU A 69 4.70 -3.49 -2.16
CA LEU A 69 5.87 -2.68 -1.84
C LEU A 69 5.56 -1.22 -1.43
N VAL A 70 4.34 -0.73 -1.60
CA VAL A 70 4.01 0.69 -1.37
C VAL A 70 4.17 1.21 0.07
N GLU A 71 4.45 0.36 1.05
CA GLU A 71 4.62 0.77 2.47
C GLU A 71 6.09 0.93 2.88
N PHE A 72 7.04 0.55 2.03
CA PHE A 72 8.46 0.48 2.40
C PHE A 72 9.04 1.84 2.80
N GLY A 73 8.51 2.95 2.28
CA GLY A 73 8.90 4.30 2.69
C GLY A 73 8.77 4.57 4.18
N ARG A 74 7.87 3.87 4.90
CA ARG A 74 7.67 4.06 6.34
C ARG A 74 8.90 3.71 7.17
N VAL A 75 9.77 2.81 6.70
CA VAL A 75 11.02 2.45 7.40
C VAL A 75 11.91 3.68 7.62
N PHE A 76 11.94 4.57 6.63
CA PHE A 76 12.73 5.80 6.67
C PHE A 76 12.03 6.90 7.45
N ILE A 77 10.70 6.99 7.36
CA ILE A 77 9.94 7.93 8.19
C ILE A 77 10.13 7.59 9.67
N ASP A 78 10.00 6.31 10.01
CA ASP A 78 10.23 5.80 11.37
C ASP A 78 11.61 6.19 11.88
N GLU A 79 12.65 6.01 11.06
CA GLU A 79 14.03 6.38 11.40
C GLU A 79 14.17 7.87 11.72
N GLN A 80 13.63 8.72 10.85
CA GLN A 80 13.72 10.18 11.01
C GLN A 80 12.98 10.65 12.26
N VAL A 81 11.76 10.16 12.48
CA VAL A 81 10.95 10.50 13.66
C VAL A 81 11.63 10.02 14.95
N CYS A 82 12.19 8.81 14.95
CA CYS A 82 12.92 8.27 16.10
C CYS A 82 14.21 9.05 16.38
N ALA A 83 14.99 9.38 15.35
CA ALA A 83 16.21 10.17 15.48
C ALA A 83 15.93 11.59 16.02
N ALA A 84 14.76 12.14 15.71
CA ALA A 84 14.29 13.42 16.25
C ALA A 84 13.73 13.33 17.68
N GLY A 85 13.63 12.13 18.27
CA GLY A 85 13.06 11.93 19.61
C GLY A 85 11.55 12.12 19.71
N LYS A 86 10.83 12.08 18.58
CA LYS A 86 9.39 12.40 18.49
C LYS A 86 8.46 11.19 18.38
N ALA A 87 8.97 9.98 18.60
CA ALA A 87 8.23 8.73 18.36
C ALA A 87 6.88 8.64 19.11
N GLU A 88 6.81 9.13 20.35
CA GLU A 88 5.57 9.08 21.15
C GLU A 88 4.52 10.07 20.62
N GLU A 89 4.92 11.32 20.36
CA GLU A 89 4.05 12.35 19.80
C GLU A 89 3.50 11.93 18.43
N PHE A 90 4.37 11.39 17.58
CA PHE A 90 3.99 10.85 16.27
C PHE A 90 2.97 9.73 16.39
N TYR A 91 3.20 8.76 17.29
CA TYR A 91 2.28 7.66 17.48
C TYR A 91 0.88 8.15 17.91
N HIS A 92 0.83 9.12 18.83
CA HIS A 92 -0.43 9.70 19.26
C HIS A 92 -1.20 10.38 18.13
N ALA A 93 -0.51 11.03 17.19
CA ALA A 93 -1.11 11.66 16.03
C ALA A 93 -1.56 10.64 14.97
N ILE A 94 -0.77 9.58 14.71
CA ILE A 94 -1.00 8.69 13.57
C ILE A 94 -1.92 7.49 13.86
N LYS A 95 -2.06 7.07 15.13
CA LYS A 95 -2.80 5.84 15.47
C LYS A 95 -4.30 5.88 15.13
N GLY A 96 -4.86 7.06 14.89
CA GLY A 96 -6.24 7.27 14.49
C GLY A 96 -6.44 7.41 12.97
N SER A 97 -5.37 7.32 12.18
CA SER A 97 -5.42 7.45 10.73
C SER A 97 -6.16 6.27 10.10
N ILE A 98 -7.13 6.57 9.25
CA ILE A 98 -7.96 5.59 8.56
C ILE A 98 -7.69 5.64 7.06
N PHE A 99 -7.69 6.85 6.49
CA PHE A 99 -7.43 7.06 5.07
C PHE A 99 -5.94 7.19 4.80
N PRO A 100 -5.46 6.79 3.60
CA PRO A 100 -4.06 6.98 3.22
C PRO A 100 -3.56 8.44 3.36
N GLN A 101 -4.43 9.43 3.15
CA GLN A 101 -4.10 10.85 3.33
C GLN A 101 -3.81 11.22 4.79
N ASP A 102 -4.57 10.70 5.75
CA ASP A 102 -4.36 10.96 7.18
C ASP A 102 -2.93 10.60 7.59
N PHE A 103 -2.42 9.45 7.11
CA PHE A 103 -1.04 9.05 7.35
C PHE A 103 -0.06 10.01 6.68
N THR A 104 -0.32 10.43 5.44
CA THR A 104 0.57 11.36 4.71
C THR A 104 0.69 12.69 5.44
N ASP A 105 -0.41 13.23 5.97
CA ASP A 105 -0.42 14.51 6.68
C ASP A 105 0.42 14.45 7.96
N VAL A 106 0.23 13.39 8.77
CA VAL A 106 1.03 13.19 10.00
C VAL A 106 2.50 12.96 9.68
N GLU A 107 2.82 12.17 8.65
CA GLU A 107 4.21 11.93 8.23
C GLU A 107 4.89 13.24 7.80
N MET A 108 4.19 14.08 7.03
CA MET A 108 4.69 15.38 6.60
C MET A 108 4.93 16.33 7.78
N GLU A 109 4.03 16.37 8.76
CA GLU A 109 4.17 17.22 9.96
C GLU A 109 5.44 16.88 10.76
N PHE A 110 5.72 15.58 10.93
CA PHE A 110 6.80 15.13 11.81
C PHE A 110 8.15 14.96 11.12
N SER A 111 8.18 14.71 9.82
CA SER A 111 9.41 14.42 9.08
C SER A 111 9.69 15.35 7.89
N GLY A 112 8.74 16.21 7.51
CA GLY A 112 8.84 17.08 6.33
C GLY A 112 8.75 16.33 4.99
N THR A 113 8.48 15.03 5.02
CA THR A 113 8.28 14.15 3.87
C THR A 113 7.24 13.08 4.22
N ASN A 114 6.86 12.24 3.25
CA ASN A 114 5.91 11.14 3.46
C ASN A 114 6.41 9.84 2.83
N ARG A 115 5.77 8.72 3.20
CA ARG A 115 6.14 7.39 2.71
C ARG A 115 6.01 7.26 1.18
N GLU A 116 5.05 7.93 0.53
CA GLU A 116 4.90 7.89 -0.92
C GLU A 116 6.12 8.48 -1.63
N SER A 117 6.55 9.67 -1.19
CA SER A 117 7.70 10.40 -1.75
C SER A 117 9.01 9.65 -1.50
N VAL A 118 9.17 9.08 -0.32
CA VAL A 118 10.34 8.25 0.00
C VAL A 118 10.36 6.98 -0.83
N SER A 119 9.23 6.28 -0.94
CA SER A 119 9.12 5.05 -1.73
C SER A 119 9.39 5.34 -3.21
N HIS A 120 8.87 6.45 -3.74
CA HIS A 120 9.17 6.91 -5.09
C HIS A 120 10.69 7.05 -5.31
N ALA A 121 11.37 7.82 -4.46
CA ALA A 121 12.81 8.02 -4.56
C ALA A 121 13.60 6.70 -4.45
N LEU A 122 13.20 5.81 -3.53
CA LEU A 122 13.81 4.50 -3.34
C LEU A 122 13.70 3.63 -4.60
N PHE A 123 12.49 3.49 -5.15
CA PHE A 123 12.27 2.62 -6.30
C PHE A 123 12.86 3.21 -7.59
N ALA A 124 12.85 4.54 -7.76
CA ALA A 124 13.55 5.21 -8.84
C ALA A 124 15.07 4.94 -8.78
N HIS A 125 15.66 5.00 -7.58
CA HIS A 125 17.08 4.67 -7.39
C HIS A 125 17.43 3.24 -7.82
N PHE A 126 16.53 2.28 -7.60
CA PHE A 126 16.69 0.89 -8.05
C PHE A 126 16.28 0.64 -9.51
N GLY A 127 15.90 1.67 -10.27
CA GLY A 127 15.45 1.55 -11.67
C GLY A 127 14.08 0.88 -11.82
N LEU A 128 13.26 0.86 -10.76
CA LEU A 128 11.91 0.30 -10.74
C LEU A 128 10.87 1.38 -11.05
N GLU A 129 10.99 2.02 -12.22
CA GLU A 129 10.25 3.25 -12.57
C GLU A 129 8.73 3.14 -12.41
N GLN A 130 8.10 2.07 -12.91
CA GLN A 130 6.65 1.91 -12.75
C GLN A 130 6.25 1.82 -11.27
N ILE A 131 7.04 1.12 -10.45
CA ILE A 131 6.77 0.99 -9.00
C ILE A 131 6.99 2.33 -8.31
N ALA A 132 7.97 3.12 -8.75
CA ALA A 132 8.22 4.47 -8.26
C ALA A 132 7.04 5.42 -8.56
N GLN A 133 6.48 5.36 -9.78
CA GLN A 133 5.30 6.14 -10.14
C GLN A 133 4.05 5.66 -9.39
N ASP A 134 3.88 4.34 -9.27
CA ASP A 134 2.80 3.74 -8.48
C ASP A 134 2.84 4.20 -7.03
N ALA A 135 4.02 4.24 -6.40
CA ALA A 135 4.17 4.76 -5.05
C ALA A 135 3.76 6.24 -4.95
N LEU A 136 4.26 7.08 -5.87
CA LEU A 136 4.02 8.52 -5.89
C LEU A 136 2.52 8.87 -5.97
N TYR A 137 1.79 8.21 -6.87
CA TYR A 137 0.38 8.53 -7.12
C TYR A 137 -0.61 7.65 -6.35
N SER A 138 -0.15 6.67 -5.57
CA SER A 138 -1.02 5.73 -4.83
C SER A 138 -1.95 6.37 -3.78
N ASN A 139 -1.74 7.64 -3.43
CA ASN A 139 -2.63 8.38 -2.52
C ASN A 139 -3.38 9.53 -3.22
N ALA A 140 -2.80 10.09 -4.28
CA ALA A 140 -3.39 11.15 -5.09
C ALA A 140 -3.53 10.74 -6.58
N PRO A 141 -4.46 9.80 -6.90
CA PRO A 141 -4.70 9.40 -8.29
C PRO A 141 -5.08 10.57 -9.20
N ASP A 142 -5.66 11.64 -8.66
CA ASP A 142 -6.10 12.79 -9.44
C ASP A 142 -4.98 13.64 -10.01
N ASP A 143 -3.83 13.64 -9.35
CA ASP A 143 -2.61 14.33 -9.78
C ASP A 143 -1.86 13.56 -10.88
N ALA A 144 -2.33 12.36 -11.19
CA ALA A 144 -1.66 11.45 -12.12
C ALA A 144 -2.14 11.62 -13.57
N PRO A 145 -1.33 11.17 -14.57
CA PRO A 145 -1.75 11.13 -15.96
C PRO A 145 -3.07 10.38 -16.15
N PHE A 146 -3.97 10.94 -16.97
CA PHE A 146 -5.34 10.46 -17.13
C PHE A 146 -5.43 8.95 -17.42
N GLU A 147 -4.58 8.45 -18.31
CA GLU A 147 -4.52 7.05 -18.73
C GLU A 147 -4.23 6.05 -17.60
N ASN A 148 -3.60 6.50 -16.51
CA ASN A 148 -3.22 5.66 -15.38
C ASN A 148 -4.05 5.91 -14.12
N LYS A 149 -5.04 6.81 -14.15
CA LYS A 149 -5.87 7.14 -12.97
C LYS A 149 -6.50 5.91 -12.33
N SER A 150 -7.08 5.01 -13.12
CA SER A 150 -7.69 3.77 -12.60
C SER A 150 -6.66 2.87 -11.89
N ARG A 151 -5.42 2.78 -12.42
CA ARG A 151 -4.34 2.01 -11.78
C ARG A 151 -4.04 2.55 -10.39
N TYR A 152 -3.86 3.86 -10.24
CA TYR A 152 -3.54 4.48 -8.95
C TYR A 152 -4.74 4.47 -8.00
N ALA A 153 -5.95 4.63 -8.51
CA ALA A 153 -7.17 4.50 -7.73
C ALA A 153 -7.31 3.10 -7.11
N MET A 154 -7.01 2.02 -7.86
CA MET A 154 -6.99 0.67 -7.27
C MET A 154 -5.99 0.54 -6.12
N LEU A 155 -4.79 1.13 -6.24
CA LEU A 155 -3.81 1.15 -5.15
C LEU A 155 -4.34 1.90 -3.93
N LYS A 156 -4.97 3.07 -4.13
CA LYS A 156 -5.58 3.85 -3.06
C LYS A 156 -6.67 3.05 -2.34
N ILE A 157 -7.57 2.41 -3.09
CA ILE A 157 -8.66 1.59 -2.56
C ILE A 157 -8.11 0.40 -1.76
N ALA A 158 -7.11 -0.32 -2.27
CA ALA A 158 -6.48 -1.42 -1.55
C ALA A 158 -5.80 -0.96 -0.26
N LYS A 159 -5.15 0.22 -0.27
CA LYS A 159 -4.55 0.84 0.94
C LYS A 159 -5.61 1.28 1.95
N THR A 160 -6.79 1.71 1.50
CA THR A 160 -7.90 2.07 2.40
C THR A 160 -8.52 0.84 3.05
N ALA A 161 -8.71 -0.25 2.29
CA ALA A 161 -9.29 -1.49 2.80
C ALA A 161 -8.36 -2.25 3.77
N VAL A 162 -7.03 -2.10 3.59
CA VAL A 162 -6.02 -2.75 4.42
C VAL A 162 -4.85 -1.78 4.62
N ASN A 163 -4.70 -1.25 5.83
CA ASN A 163 -3.58 -0.44 6.27
C ASN A 163 -2.97 -0.99 7.57
N ILE A 164 -1.94 -0.33 8.08
CA ILE A 164 -1.20 -0.80 9.27
C ILE A 164 -2.04 -0.88 10.56
N TYR A 165 -3.20 -0.22 10.63
CA TYR A 165 -4.09 -0.23 11.79
C TYR A 165 -5.46 -0.89 11.53
N HIS A 166 -5.92 -0.93 10.27
CA HIS A 166 -7.25 -1.43 9.88
C HIS A 166 -7.14 -2.49 8.78
N HIS A 167 -7.72 -3.67 9.00
CA HIS A 167 -7.71 -4.80 8.06
C HIS A 167 -9.13 -5.31 7.82
N PHE A 168 -9.78 -4.91 6.73
CA PHE A 168 -11.11 -5.40 6.36
C PHE A 168 -12.18 -5.29 7.48
N ASP A 169 -12.01 -4.34 8.39
CA ASP A 169 -13.04 -4.00 9.36
C ASP A 169 -14.14 -3.17 8.69
N GLU A 170 -15.29 -3.04 9.36
CA GLU A 170 -16.46 -2.34 8.82
C GLU A 170 -16.11 -0.94 8.28
N LEU A 171 -15.32 -0.19 9.04
CA LEU A 171 -14.88 1.16 8.69
C LEU A 171 -14.01 1.20 7.42
N SER A 172 -12.98 0.36 7.35
CA SER A 172 -12.08 0.29 6.18
C SER A 172 -12.79 -0.21 4.93
N ILE A 173 -13.75 -1.13 5.07
CA ILE A 173 -14.58 -1.60 3.95
C ILE A 173 -15.51 -0.51 3.46
N ASP A 174 -16.28 0.14 4.34
CA ASP A 174 -17.22 1.20 3.93
C ASP A 174 -16.49 2.34 3.22
N ASN A 175 -15.32 2.72 3.72
CA ASN A 175 -14.47 3.72 3.09
C ASN A 175 -13.93 3.28 1.72
N ALA A 176 -13.51 2.02 1.59
CA ALA A 176 -13.10 1.47 0.30
C ALA A 176 -14.27 1.43 -0.69
N LEU A 177 -15.48 1.07 -0.25
CA LEU A 177 -16.69 1.05 -1.07
C LEU A 177 -17.08 2.43 -1.58
N ASN A 178 -16.89 3.48 -0.76
CA ASN A 178 -17.08 4.87 -1.20
C ASN A 178 -16.08 5.27 -2.28
N LEU A 179 -14.80 4.91 -2.13
CA LEU A 179 -13.77 5.19 -3.14
C LEU A 179 -14.03 4.41 -4.44
N LEU A 180 -14.57 3.19 -4.38
CA LEU A 180 -14.97 2.44 -5.58
C LEU A 180 -16.01 3.24 -6.39
N VAL A 181 -17.03 3.80 -5.73
CA VAL A 181 -18.05 4.63 -6.39
C VAL A 181 -17.43 5.89 -6.98
N GLU A 182 -16.58 6.57 -6.21
CA GLU A 182 -15.88 7.79 -6.65
C GLU A 182 -15.07 7.58 -7.93
N PHE A 183 -14.34 6.46 -8.02
CA PHE A 183 -13.47 6.15 -9.16
C PHE A 183 -14.13 5.27 -10.24
N GLY A 184 -15.42 4.96 -10.10
CA GLY A 184 -16.19 4.21 -11.10
C GLY A 184 -15.84 2.72 -11.19
N PHE A 185 -15.46 2.09 -10.07
CA PHE A 185 -15.26 0.65 -9.95
C PHE A 185 -16.51 -0.05 -9.42
N GLU A 186 -16.75 -1.27 -9.90
CA GLU A 186 -17.84 -2.13 -9.43
C GLU A 186 -17.56 -2.63 -8.01
N GLN A 187 -18.49 -2.37 -7.09
CA GLN A 187 -18.38 -2.80 -5.69
C GLN A 187 -18.45 -4.33 -5.54
N GLU A 188 -19.30 -4.99 -6.33
CA GLU A 188 -19.49 -6.45 -6.26
C GLU A 188 -18.18 -7.18 -6.56
N ALA A 189 -17.46 -6.79 -7.62
CA ALA A 189 -16.17 -7.37 -7.97
C ALA A 189 -15.12 -7.25 -6.84
N PHE A 190 -15.14 -6.14 -6.09
CA PHE A 190 -14.25 -5.95 -4.94
C PHE A 190 -14.66 -6.84 -3.77
N LEU A 191 -15.95 -6.93 -3.47
CA LEU A 191 -16.49 -7.74 -2.37
C LEU A 191 -16.31 -9.24 -2.61
N GLU A 192 -16.50 -9.71 -3.84
CA GLU A 192 -16.18 -11.08 -4.27
C GLU A 192 -14.70 -11.39 -4.05
N ALA A 193 -13.81 -10.53 -4.55
CA ALA A 193 -12.37 -10.68 -4.38
C ALA A 193 -11.95 -10.71 -2.90
N LYS A 194 -12.57 -9.87 -2.06
CA LYS A 194 -12.38 -9.92 -0.60
C LYS A 194 -12.90 -11.23 -0.01
N GLY A 195 -14.03 -11.74 -0.47
CA GLY A 195 -14.64 -12.99 -0.01
C GLY A 195 -13.79 -14.24 -0.26
N GLU A 196 -12.92 -14.21 -1.26
CA GLU A 196 -11.94 -15.27 -1.52
C GLU A 196 -10.80 -15.31 -0.49
N ILE A 197 -10.57 -14.22 0.24
CA ILE A 197 -9.52 -14.15 1.26
C ILE A 197 -10.06 -14.77 2.55
N SER A 198 -9.64 -16.00 2.82
CA SER A 198 -9.87 -16.63 4.13
C SER A 198 -9.00 -15.93 5.17
N ILE A 199 -9.63 -15.36 6.20
CA ILE A 199 -8.97 -14.74 7.36
C ILE A 199 -9.00 -15.73 8.52
#